data_AF-A0A0F4FHS4-F1
#
_entry.id   AF-A0A0F4FHS4-F1
#
_cell.length_a   1.000
_cell.length_b   1.000
_cell.length_c   1.000
_cell.angle_alpha   90.00
_cell.angle_beta   90.00
_cell.angle_gamma   90.00
#
_symmetry.space_group_name_H-M   'P 1'
#
loop_
_entity.id
_entity.type
_entity.pdbx_description
1 polymer ?
#
loop_
_entity_poly.entity_id
_entity_poly.type
_entity_poly.pdbx_seq_one_letter_code
_entity_poly.pdbx_strand_id
1 'polypeptide(L)'
;MDRVKLKQARVLKDNILRTFIWISAALTVGFLFWIIWYILSNGLQHVNWKFITDNYTHTGDEHGIFPMIVSTVYMVVASIAVAAPIGIMTAIYLTEYAKVGSRLVKIIRFCTESLAGIPSIIFGLFGMTFFVAILGLGFSILSGALTLSILILPVIIRTTEEALMAVPQTYREGSYGVGASKIYTIRRLILPSAMPGILTSVILSIGRVIGESAPVFLTAGMVARIPDSLLDSGRTLTVHLYKLTTELFTIEEWNQAYGTATVLIVVVLLINMITKLIAKRFNTATY
;
A
#
# COMPACT_ATOMS: atom_id res chain seq x y z
N MET A 1 9.70 16.13 52.21
CA MET A 1 9.22 16.61 50.89
C MET A 1 8.08 15.68 50.44
N ASP A 2 6.84 16.17 50.54
CA ASP A 2 5.65 15.32 50.65
C ASP A 2 5.33 14.53 49.39
N ARG A 3 5.19 13.20 49.54
CA ARG A 3 4.74 12.28 48.49
C ARG A 3 3.43 12.73 47.84
N VAL A 4 2.59 13.48 48.56
CA VAL A 4 1.33 14.04 48.07
C VAL A 4 1.55 15.13 47.01
N LYS A 5 2.49 16.06 47.23
CA LYS A 5 2.83 17.11 46.24
C LYS A 5 3.46 16.52 44.97
N LEU A 6 4.31 15.50 45.13
CA LEU A 6 4.89 14.76 44.00
C LEU A 6 3.82 13.99 43.20
N LYS A 7 2.81 13.40 43.86
CA LYS A 7 1.68 12.73 43.19
C LYS A 7 0.81 13.74 42.43
N GLN A 8 0.48 14.89 43.03
CA GLN A 8 -0.31 15.94 42.37
C GLN A 8 0.43 16.55 41.16
N ALA A 9 1.73 16.81 41.26
CA ALA A 9 2.54 17.30 40.14
C ALA A 9 2.62 16.27 38.99
N ARG A 10 2.68 14.98 39.30
CA ARG A 10 2.64 13.91 38.28
C ARG A 10 1.28 13.84 37.58
N VAL A 11 0.17 13.91 38.32
CA VAL A 11 -1.18 13.91 37.75
C VAL A 11 -1.44 15.15 36.89
N LEU A 12 -0.96 16.32 37.30
CA LEU A 12 -1.08 17.53 36.50
C LEU A 12 -0.28 17.43 35.18
N LYS A 13 0.97 16.97 35.25
CA LYS A 13 1.80 16.73 34.05
C LYS A 13 1.17 15.71 33.11
N ASP A 14 0.65 14.61 33.66
CA ASP A 14 -0.03 13.56 32.89
C ASP A 14 -1.29 14.11 32.20
N ASN A 15 -2.12 14.88 32.91
CA ASN A 15 -3.30 15.51 32.31
C ASN A 15 -2.96 16.54 31.22
N ILE A 16 -1.89 17.32 31.40
CA ILE A 16 -1.41 18.26 30.38
C ILE A 16 -0.96 17.49 29.13
N LEU A 17 -0.08 16.48 29.29
CA LEU A 17 0.40 15.66 28.18
C LEU A 17 -0.75 14.95 27.45
N ARG A 18 -1.70 14.38 28.21
CA ARG A 18 -2.89 13.73 27.66
C ARG A 18 -3.75 14.72 26.87
N THR A 19 -3.91 15.96 27.36
CA THR A 19 -4.64 17.01 26.64
C THR A 19 -3.94 17.36 25.33
N PHE A 20 -2.62 17.53 25.33
CA PHE A 20 -1.84 17.76 24.11
C PHE A 20 -1.97 16.61 23.11
N ILE A 21 -1.93 15.35 23.58
CA ILE A 21 -2.13 14.17 22.73
C ILE A 21 -3.52 14.20 22.08
N TRP A 22 -4.58 14.48 22.84
CA TRP A 22 -5.94 14.55 22.31
C TRP A 22 -6.14 15.71 21.33
N ILE A 23 -5.57 16.89 21.61
CA ILE A 23 -5.62 18.04 20.69
C ILE A 23 -4.90 17.70 19.38
N SER A 24 -3.71 17.10 19.46
CA SER A 24 -2.95 16.71 18.27
C SER A 24 -3.71 15.65 17.46
N ALA A 25 -4.27 14.63 18.10
CA ALA A 25 -5.09 13.63 17.44
C ALA A 25 -6.34 14.23 16.79
N ALA A 26 -7.04 15.12 17.49
CA ALA A 26 -8.22 15.81 16.98
C ALA A 26 -7.90 16.69 15.77
N LEU A 27 -6.76 17.40 15.79
CA LEU A 27 -6.31 18.23 14.68
C LEU A 27 -5.98 17.37 13.45
N THR A 28 -5.22 16.28 13.62
CA THR A 28 -4.88 15.38 12.51
C THR A 28 -6.12 14.74 11.89
N VAL A 29 -7.03 14.23 12.71
CA VAL A 29 -8.29 13.61 12.26
C VAL A 29 -9.21 14.65 11.63
N GLY A 30 -9.32 15.84 12.22
CA GLY A 30 -10.10 16.96 11.69
C GLY A 30 -9.61 17.39 10.32
N PHE A 31 -8.30 17.49 10.12
CA PHE A 31 -7.72 17.84 8.82
C PHE A 31 -7.98 16.76 7.76
N LEU A 32 -7.91 15.48 8.14
CA LEU A 32 -8.27 14.37 7.26
C LEU A 32 -9.73 14.47 6.80
N PHE A 33 -10.67 14.65 7.74
CA PHE A 33 -12.08 14.81 7.40
C PHE A 33 -12.33 16.05 6.55
N TRP A 34 -11.62 17.15 6.83
CA TRP A 34 -11.72 18.37 6.04
C TRP A 34 -11.24 18.17 4.59
N ILE A 35 -10.11 17.49 4.37
CA ILE A 35 -9.62 17.17 3.01
C ILE A 35 -10.64 16.29 2.28
N ILE A 36 -11.14 15.23 2.92
CA ILE A 36 -12.12 14.34 2.31
C ILE A 36 -13.39 15.12 1.95
N TRP A 37 -13.92 15.92 2.88
CA TRP A 37 -15.10 16.75 2.64
C TRP A 37 -14.86 17.76 1.51
N TYR A 38 -13.69 18.41 1.47
CA TYR A 38 -13.35 19.38 0.43
C TYR A 38 -13.28 18.72 -0.96
N ILE A 39 -12.65 17.55 -1.08
CA ILE A 39 -12.58 16.82 -2.35
C ILE A 39 -13.97 16.35 -2.78
N LEU A 40 -14.74 15.74 -1.86
CA LEU A 40 -16.07 15.21 -2.19
C LEU A 40 -17.07 16.32 -2.55
N SER A 41 -17.08 17.43 -1.81
CA SER A 41 -18.00 18.54 -2.09
C SER A 41 -17.75 19.19 -3.45
N ASN A 42 -16.48 19.36 -3.84
CA ASN A 42 -16.14 19.92 -5.16
C ASN A 42 -16.23 18.89 -6.30
N GLY A 43 -16.01 17.61 -6.01
CA GLY A 43 -15.92 16.56 -7.01
C GLY A 43 -17.24 15.86 -7.34
N LEU A 44 -18.14 15.64 -6.37
CA LEU A 44 -19.37 14.86 -6.57
C LEU A 44 -20.27 15.40 -7.70
N GLN A 45 -20.33 16.72 -7.87
CA GLN A 45 -21.10 17.36 -8.94
C GLN A 45 -20.55 17.04 -10.35
N HIS A 46 -19.29 16.64 -10.46
CA HIS A 46 -18.59 16.32 -11.70
C HIS A 46 -18.50 14.81 -11.96
N VAL A 47 -18.92 13.97 -11.01
CA VAL A 47 -18.94 12.52 -11.17
C VAL A 47 -20.31 12.08 -11.69
N ASN A 48 -20.36 11.77 -12.98
CA ASN A 48 -21.51 11.13 -13.61
C ASN A 48 -21.14 9.74 -14.14
N TRP A 49 -22.13 8.95 -14.55
CA TRP A 49 -21.90 7.58 -15.02
C TRP A 49 -20.92 7.54 -16.21
N LYS A 50 -21.10 8.45 -17.17
CA LYS A 50 -20.23 8.60 -18.34
C LYS A 50 -18.79 8.91 -17.96
N PHE A 51 -18.57 9.78 -16.98
CA PHE A 51 -17.24 10.11 -16.47
C PHE A 51 -16.52 8.86 -15.92
N ILE A 52 -17.27 7.92 -15.33
CA ILE A 52 -16.68 6.67 -14.80
C ILE A 52 -16.45 5.64 -15.91
N THR A 53 -17.35 5.51 -16.88
CA THR A 53 -17.35 4.40 -17.86
C THR A 53 -16.75 4.73 -19.21
N ASP A 54 -16.73 5.99 -19.61
CA ASP A 54 -16.28 6.38 -20.94
C ASP A 54 -14.76 6.37 -21.03
N ASN A 55 -14.27 6.34 -22.26
CA ASN A 55 -12.85 6.49 -22.53
C ASN A 55 -12.39 7.93 -22.31
N TYR A 56 -11.09 8.09 -22.23
CA TYR A 56 -10.48 9.40 -22.10
C TYR A 56 -10.05 9.94 -23.46
N THR A 57 -10.49 11.15 -23.81
CA THR A 57 -9.97 11.90 -24.94
C THR A 57 -9.44 13.26 -24.47
N HIS A 58 -8.34 13.73 -25.08
CA HIS A 58 -7.81 15.08 -24.85
C HIS A 58 -8.56 16.15 -25.63
N THR A 59 -9.26 15.77 -26.71
CA THR A 59 -9.95 16.67 -27.62
C THR A 59 -11.34 16.11 -27.88
N GLY A 60 -12.38 16.80 -27.41
CA GLY A 60 -13.78 16.39 -27.48
C GLY A 60 -14.44 16.40 -26.09
N ASP A 61 -15.72 16.02 -26.05
CA ASP A 61 -16.56 16.06 -24.84
C ASP A 61 -16.38 14.80 -23.94
N GLU A 62 -15.56 13.84 -24.36
CA GLU A 62 -15.37 12.55 -23.66
C GLU A 62 -14.17 12.59 -22.71
N HIS A 63 -14.44 12.89 -21.44
CA HIS A 63 -13.44 12.99 -20.37
C HIS A 63 -13.50 11.84 -19.36
N GLY A 64 -13.87 10.64 -19.81
CA GLY A 64 -14.02 9.49 -18.93
C GLY A 64 -12.69 9.00 -18.34
N ILE A 65 -12.74 8.41 -17.15
CA ILE A 65 -11.57 7.92 -16.41
C ILE A 65 -11.48 6.39 -16.33
N PHE A 66 -12.35 5.68 -17.07
CA PHE A 66 -12.37 4.22 -17.07
C PHE A 66 -11.00 3.58 -17.38
N PRO A 67 -10.24 4.06 -18.39
CA PRO A 67 -8.90 3.52 -18.65
C PRO A 67 -7.95 3.60 -17.46
N MET A 68 -8.07 4.64 -16.65
CA MET A 68 -7.23 4.88 -15.49
C MET A 68 -7.62 3.97 -14.32
N ILE A 69 -8.91 3.69 -14.16
CA ILE A 69 -9.40 2.70 -13.19
C ILE A 69 -8.82 1.32 -13.53
N VAL A 70 -8.93 0.90 -14.80
CA VAL A 70 -8.39 -0.39 -15.26
C VAL A 70 -6.88 -0.46 -15.07
N SER A 71 -6.15 0.58 -15.49
CA SER A 71 -4.70 0.66 -15.32
C SER A 71 -4.27 0.58 -13.85
N THR A 72 -4.99 1.26 -12.94
CA THR A 72 -4.75 1.17 -11.49
C THR A 72 -4.96 -0.25 -10.98
N VAL A 73 -6.03 -0.94 -11.39
CA VAL A 73 -6.30 -2.32 -10.97
C VAL A 73 -5.20 -3.27 -11.47
N TYR A 74 -4.80 -3.17 -12.75
CA TYR A 74 -3.71 -3.99 -13.27
C TYR A 74 -2.39 -3.74 -12.55
N MET A 75 -2.09 -2.47 -12.25
CA MET A 75 -0.90 -2.10 -11.48
C MET A 75 -0.90 -2.75 -10.09
N VAL A 76 -2.00 -2.65 -9.35
CA VAL A 76 -2.14 -3.24 -8.01
C VAL A 76 -1.99 -4.76 -8.08
N VAL A 77 -2.72 -5.42 -8.97
CA VAL A 77 -2.71 -6.89 -9.06
C VAL A 77 -1.32 -7.39 -9.44
N ALA A 78 -0.69 -6.81 -10.46
CA ALA A 78 0.63 -7.24 -10.91
C ALA A 78 1.72 -6.98 -9.86
N SER A 79 1.72 -5.82 -9.19
CA SER A 79 2.69 -5.52 -8.13
C SER A 79 2.56 -6.48 -6.95
N ILE A 80 1.33 -6.76 -6.50
CA ILE A 80 1.07 -7.65 -5.36
C ILE A 80 1.36 -9.10 -5.72
N ALA A 81 1.04 -9.53 -6.95
CA ALA A 81 1.35 -10.88 -7.43
C ALA A 81 2.85 -11.20 -7.37
N VAL A 82 3.72 -10.18 -7.51
CA VAL A 82 5.18 -10.33 -7.37
C VAL A 82 5.62 -10.12 -5.92
N ALA A 83 5.24 -9.01 -5.30
CA ALA A 83 5.79 -8.61 -4.01
C ALA A 83 5.28 -9.47 -2.85
N ALA A 84 4.00 -9.88 -2.85
CA ALA A 84 3.44 -10.62 -1.72
C ALA A 84 4.05 -12.01 -1.57
N PRO A 85 4.17 -12.86 -2.61
CA PRO A 85 4.83 -14.16 -2.47
C PRO A 85 6.29 -14.01 -2.02
N ILE A 86 7.06 -13.11 -2.66
CA ILE A 86 8.47 -12.92 -2.33
C ILE A 86 8.63 -12.40 -0.90
N GLY A 87 7.85 -11.39 -0.51
CA GLY A 87 7.92 -10.77 0.80
C GLY A 87 7.48 -11.71 1.93
N ILE A 88 6.36 -12.42 1.75
CA ILE A 88 5.85 -13.37 2.74
C ILE A 88 6.81 -14.56 2.91
N MET A 89 7.31 -15.13 1.81
CA MET A 89 8.28 -16.23 1.89
C MET A 89 9.59 -15.79 2.54
N THR A 90 10.06 -14.57 2.25
CA THR A 90 11.23 -13.99 2.91
C THR A 90 11.00 -13.86 4.41
N ALA A 91 9.85 -13.33 4.84
CA ALA A 91 9.51 -13.20 6.25
C ALA A 91 9.42 -14.56 6.96
N ILE A 92 8.82 -15.59 6.33
CA ILE A 92 8.79 -16.96 6.87
C ILE A 92 10.21 -17.51 7.01
N TYR A 93 11.07 -17.30 6.02
CA TYR A 93 12.46 -17.75 6.09
C TYR A 93 13.20 -17.05 7.23
N LEU A 94 13.09 -15.73 7.36
CA LEU A 94 13.78 -14.94 8.38
C LEU A 94 13.33 -15.29 9.81
N THR A 95 12.05 -15.58 10.00
CA THR A 95 11.47 -15.86 11.32
C THR A 95 11.61 -17.31 11.72
N GLU A 96 11.32 -18.25 10.82
CA GLU A 96 11.23 -19.66 11.17
C GLU A 96 12.48 -20.43 10.81
N TYR A 97 13.15 -20.15 9.69
CA TYR A 97 14.27 -20.97 9.20
C TYR A 97 15.64 -20.42 9.55
N ALA A 98 15.78 -19.09 9.55
CA ALA A 98 17.07 -18.47 9.70
C ALA A 98 17.60 -18.61 11.13
N LYS A 99 18.90 -18.86 11.27
CA LYS A 99 19.54 -18.90 12.58
C LYS A 99 19.53 -17.49 13.17
N VAL A 100 19.06 -17.37 14.42
CA VAL A 100 19.05 -16.12 15.18
C VAL A 100 20.47 -15.54 15.19
N GLY A 101 20.60 -14.29 14.73
CA GLY A 101 21.89 -13.59 14.68
C GLY A 101 22.81 -13.94 13.50
N SER A 102 22.36 -14.76 12.54
CA SER A 102 23.14 -15.05 11.32
C SER A 102 23.47 -13.77 10.54
N ARG A 103 24.67 -13.71 9.94
CA ARG A 103 25.10 -12.56 9.12
C ARG A 103 24.12 -12.27 7.99
N LEU A 104 23.57 -13.32 7.38
CA LEU A 104 22.59 -13.21 6.29
C LEU A 104 21.30 -12.52 6.74
N VAL A 105 20.75 -12.84 7.91
CA VAL A 105 19.56 -12.15 8.46
C VAL A 105 19.85 -10.67 8.70
N LYS A 106 21.01 -10.35 9.27
CA LYS A 106 21.41 -8.95 9.51
C LYS A 106 21.52 -8.15 8.22
N ILE A 107 22.10 -8.76 7.18
CA ILE A 107 22.21 -8.14 5.85
C ILE A 107 20.83 -7.92 5.24
N ILE A 108 19.96 -8.94 5.23
CA ILE A 108 18.62 -8.81 4.66
C ILE A 108 17.84 -7.71 5.38
N ARG A 109 17.82 -7.71 6.72
CA ARG A 109 17.14 -6.67 7.52
C ARG A 109 17.70 -5.28 7.22
N PHE A 110 19.02 -5.14 7.20
CA PHE A 110 19.67 -3.87 6.84
C PHE A 110 19.27 -3.39 5.44
N CYS A 111 19.26 -4.28 4.44
CA CYS A 111 18.84 -3.94 3.08
C CYS A 111 17.37 -3.52 3.04
N THR A 112 16.47 -4.26 3.71
CA THR A 112 15.04 -3.91 3.74
C THR A 112 14.77 -2.59 4.47
N GLU A 113 15.46 -2.33 5.57
CA GLU A 113 15.37 -1.06 6.31
C GLU A 113 15.91 0.10 5.47
N SER A 114 17.03 -0.11 4.77
CA SER A 114 17.60 0.87 3.86
C SER A 114 16.63 1.20 2.72
N LEU A 115 16.05 0.18 2.08
CA LEU A 115 15.05 0.35 1.02
C LEU A 115 13.82 1.13 1.50
N ALA A 116 13.37 0.92 2.74
CA ALA A 116 12.22 1.64 3.29
C ALA A 116 12.50 3.15 3.48
N GLY A 117 13.76 3.56 3.61
CA GLY A 117 14.18 4.95 3.72
C GLY A 117 14.38 5.68 2.39
N ILE A 118 14.35 4.96 1.26
CA ILE A 118 14.58 5.55 -0.06
C ILE A 118 13.31 6.28 -0.55
N PRO A 119 13.42 7.54 -1.04
CA PRO A 119 12.31 8.25 -1.69
C PRO A 119 11.74 7.51 -2.91
N SER A 120 10.42 7.54 -3.09
CA SER A 120 9.74 6.78 -4.17
C SER A 120 10.18 7.16 -5.58
N ILE A 121 10.60 8.40 -5.82
CA ILE A 121 11.14 8.86 -7.11
C ILE A 121 12.40 8.09 -7.52
N ILE A 122 13.24 7.69 -6.56
CA ILE A 122 14.48 6.95 -6.83
C ILE A 122 14.14 5.55 -7.34
N PHE A 123 13.11 4.91 -6.79
CA PHE A 123 12.59 3.65 -7.35
C PHE A 123 12.10 3.84 -8.78
N GLY A 124 11.41 4.95 -9.07
CA GLY A 124 11.00 5.30 -10.43
C GLY A 124 12.16 5.42 -11.42
N LEU A 125 13.20 6.16 -11.05
CA LEU A 125 14.40 6.32 -11.87
C LEU A 125 15.15 5.00 -12.08
N PHE A 126 15.26 4.19 -11.02
CA PHE A 126 15.81 2.84 -11.12
C PHE A 126 14.97 1.97 -12.07
N GLY A 127 13.65 1.99 -11.91
CA GLY A 127 12.73 1.20 -12.72
C GLY A 127 12.76 1.60 -14.19
N MET A 128 12.85 2.91 -14.47
CA MET A 128 13.02 3.43 -15.83
C MET A 128 14.34 2.95 -16.43
N THR A 129 15.43 3.04 -15.67
CA THR A 129 16.74 2.64 -16.18
C THR A 129 16.79 1.12 -16.41
N PHE A 130 16.32 0.33 -15.44
CA PHE A 130 16.49 -1.11 -15.44
C PHE A 130 15.40 -1.83 -16.24
N PHE A 131 14.12 -1.65 -15.89
CA PHE A 131 13.02 -2.38 -16.54
C PHE A 131 12.70 -1.81 -17.91
N VAL A 132 12.58 -0.47 -18.02
CA VAL A 132 12.20 0.17 -19.29
C VAL A 132 13.35 0.13 -20.30
N ALA A 133 14.54 0.62 -19.92
CA ALA A 133 15.66 0.77 -20.85
C ALA A 133 16.54 -0.50 -20.98
N ILE A 134 17.10 -1.03 -19.89
CA ILE A 134 18.05 -2.16 -19.96
C ILE A 134 17.37 -3.46 -20.38
N LEU A 135 16.21 -3.80 -19.79
CA LEU A 135 15.46 -5.00 -20.14
C LEU A 135 14.57 -4.82 -21.38
N GLY A 136 14.45 -3.59 -21.90
CA GLY A 136 13.69 -3.29 -23.11
C GLY A 136 12.18 -3.52 -22.97
N LEU A 137 11.62 -3.52 -21.75
CA LEU A 137 10.19 -3.70 -21.54
C LEU A 137 9.35 -2.48 -21.95
N GLY A 138 10.02 -1.34 -22.23
CA GLY A 138 9.35 -0.10 -22.58
C GLY A 138 8.51 0.46 -21.43
N PHE A 139 7.85 1.59 -21.69
CA PHE A 139 6.85 2.11 -20.77
C PHE A 139 5.66 1.16 -20.74
N SER A 140 5.48 0.44 -19.63
CA SER A 140 4.49 -0.62 -19.56
C SER A 140 3.97 -0.84 -18.14
N ILE A 141 2.73 -1.35 -18.05
CA ILE A 141 2.14 -1.76 -16.77
C ILE A 141 3.08 -2.73 -16.03
N LEU A 142 3.76 -3.64 -16.75
CA LEU A 142 4.72 -4.56 -16.18
C LEU A 142 5.94 -3.84 -15.58
N SER A 143 6.56 -2.91 -16.31
CA SER A 143 7.68 -2.10 -15.81
C SER A 143 7.30 -1.35 -14.54
N GLY A 144 6.12 -0.74 -14.51
CA GLY A 144 5.61 -0.06 -13.33
C GLY A 144 5.30 -1.02 -12.17
N ALA A 145 4.67 -2.15 -12.48
CA ALA A 145 4.32 -3.14 -11.48
C ALA A 145 5.55 -3.73 -10.79
N LEU A 146 6.61 -4.05 -11.55
CA LEU A 146 7.88 -4.55 -11.03
C LEU A 146 8.58 -3.49 -10.18
N THR A 147 8.60 -2.24 -10.63
CA THR A 147 9.18 -1.13 -9.87
C THR A 147 8.48 -0.94 -8.52
N LEU A 148 7.15 -0.92 -8.53
CA LEU A 148 6.34 -0.84 -7.33
C LEU A 148 6.48 -2.07 -6.44
N SER A 149 6.69 -3.25 -7.02
CA SER A 149 6.90 -4.48 -6.26
C SER A 149 8.14 -4.37 -5.37
N ILE A 150 9.23 -3.76 -5.87
CA ILE A 150 10.45 -3.50 -5.09
C ILE A 150 10.17 -2.47 -4.00
N LEU A 151 9.42 -1.40 -4.33
CA LEU A 151 9.07 -0.33 -3.39
C LEU A 151 8.25 -0.85 -2.19
N ILE A 152 7.29 -1.74 -2.41
CA ILE A 152 6.44 -2.28 -1.33
C ILE A 152 7.03 -3.51 -0.64
N LEU A 153 8.09 -4.11 -1.20
CA LEU A 153 8.68 -5.33 -0.66
C LEU A 153 9.12 -5.21 0.82
N PRO A 154 9.80 -4.12 1.25
CA PRO A 154 10.18 -3.97 2.66
C PRO A 154 8.99 -3.91 3.60
N VAL A 155 7.89 -3.27 3.16
CA VAL A 155 6.66 -3.17 3.94
C VAL A 155 6.08 -4.55 4.16
N ILE A 156 5.95 -5.36 3.10
CA ILE A 156 5.42 -6.74 3.19
C ILE A 156 6.31 -7.60 4.07
N ILE A 157 7.63 -7.59 3.86
CA ILE A 157 8.57 -8.41 4.65
C ILE A 157 8.43 -8.10 6.13
N ARG A 158 8.57 -6.83 6.51
CA ARG A 158 8.63 -6.43 7.92
C ARG A 158 7.32 -6.68 8.66
N THR A 159 6.20 -6.28 8.06
CA THR A 159 4.88 -6.44 8.72
C THR A 159 4.46 -7.91 8.79
N THR A 160 4.85 -8.74 7.80
CA THR A 160 4.65 -10.20 7.86
C THR A 160 5.57 -10.84 8.91
N GLU A 161 6.83 -10.40 9.01
CA GLU A 161 7.76 -10.85 10.04
C GLU A 161 7.26 -10.51 11.45
N GLU A 162 6.79 -9.29 11.68
CA GLU A 162 6.16 -8.87 12.93
C GLU A 162 4.91 -9.72 13.27
N ALA A 163 4.08 -10.03 12.27
CA ALA A 163 2.92 -10.91 12.45
C ALA A 163 3.31 -12.34 12.85
N LEU A 164 4.36 -12.90 12.26
CA LEU A 164 4.87 -14.24 12.57
C LEU A 164 5.54 -14.29 13.96
N MET A 165 6.27 -13.25 14.34
CA MET A 165 6.90 -13.12 15.66
C MET A 165 5.87 -12.92 16.78
N ALA A 166 4.72 -12.32 16.49
CA ALA A 166 3.63 -12.15 17.46
C ALA A 166 2.96 -13.49 17.86
N VAL A 167 3.15 -14.56 17.10
CA VAL A 167 2.62 -15.89 17.44
C VAL A 167 3.39 -16.46 18.65
N PRO A 168 2.70 -16.84 19.74
CA PRO A 168 3.35 -17.36 20.95
C PRO A 168 4.29 -18.53 20.69
N GLN A 169 5.43 -18.58 21.40
CA GLN A 169 6.39 -19.69 21.26
C GLN A 169 5.80 -21.04 21.70
N THR A 170 4.85 -21.04 22.63
CA THR A 170 4.17 -22.25 23.13
C THR A 170 3.51 -23.07 22.02
N TYR A 171 3.07 -22.45 20.92
CA TYR A 171 2.50 -23.18 19.77
C TYR A 171 3.57 -24.01 19.06
N ARG A 172 4.80 -23.50 18.98
CA ARG A 172 5.95 -24.19 18.38
C ARG A 172 6.38 -25.33 19.29
N GLU A 173 6.56 -25.06 20.57
CA GLU A 173 6.97 -26.04 21.58
C GLU A 173 5.96 -27.19 21.71
N GLY A 174 4.66 -26.89 21.79
CA GLY A 174 3.61 -27.91 21.86
C GLY A 174 3.55 -28.79 20.62
N SER A 175 3.71 -28.20 19.43
CA SER A 175 3.77 -28.95 18.17
C SER A 175 4.99 -29.87 18.10
N TYR A 176 6.17 -29.38 18.49
CA TYR A 176 7.38 -30.20 18.55
C TYR A 176 7.32 -31.28 19.63
N GLY A 177 6.65 -31.03 20.76
CA GLY A 177 6.45 -31.98 21.85
C GLY A 177 5.66 -33.24 21.44
N VAL A 178 4.76 -33.12 20.46
CA VAL A 178 4.03 -34.27 19.88
C VAL A 178 4.72 -34.87 18.65
N GLY A 179 5.98 -34.49 18.37
CA GLY A 179 6.78 -35.02 17.26
C GLY A 179 6.41 -34.46 15.88
N ALA A 180 5.67 -33.34 15.81
CA ALA A 180 5.33 -32.75 14.52
C ALA A 180 6.54 -32.10 13.83
N SER A 181 6.60 -32.21 12.49
CA SER A 181 7.68 -31.60 11.72
C SER A 181 7.56 -30.07 11.66
N LYS A 182 8.69 -29.38 11.46
CA LYS A 182 8.74 -27.91 11.33
C LYS A 182 7.81 -27.37 10.24
N ILE A 183 7.76 -28.02 9.08
CA ILE A 183 6.87 -27.59 7.99
C ILE A 183 5.40 -27.75 8.37
N TYR A 184 5.06 -28.80 9.14
CA TYR A 184 3.72 -29.00 9.68
C TYR A 184 3.37 -27.89 10.67
N THR A 185 4.25 -27.60 11.63
CA THR A 185 4.07 -26.51 12.61
C THR A 185 3.82 -25.17 11.91
N ILE A 186 4.65 -24.83 10.92
CA ILE A 186 4.53 -23.57 10.17
C ILE A 186 3.20 -23.52 9.42
N ARG A 187 2.89 -24.54 8.61
CA ARG A 187 1.71 -24.52 7.75
C ARG A 187 0.39 -24.62 8.50
N ARG A 188 0.35 -25.37 9.61
CA ARG A 188 -0.90 -25.73 10.29
C ARG A 188 -1.17 -24.91 11.55
N LEU A 189 -0.15 -24.36 12.20
CA LEU A 189 -0.32 -23.56 13.41
C LEU A 189 0.10 -22.11 13.21
N ILE A 190 1.33 -21.88 12.73
CA ILE A 190 1.91 -20.52 12.70
C ILE A 190 1.26 -19.66 11.63
N LEU A 191 1.19 -20.13 10.38
CA LEU A 191 0.61 -19.36 9.28
C LEU A 191 -0.86 -19.00 9.56
N PRO A 192 -1.74 -19.93 9.95
CA PRO A 192 -3.13 -19.60 10.29
C PRO A 192 -3.24 -18.56 11.41
N SER A 193 -2.39 -18.66 12.44
CA SER A 193 -2.39 -17.71 13.56
C SER A 193 -1.87 -16.31 13.16
N ALA A 194 -0.93 -16.24 12.22
CA ALA A 194 -0.37 -14.98 11.73
C ALA A 194 -1.18 -14.35 10.58
N MET A 195 -2.12 -15.09 9.97
CA MET A 195 -2.90 -14.64 8.80
C MET A 195 -3.50 -13.24 8.94
N PRO A 196 -4.08 -12.80 10.08
CA PRO A 196 -4.62 -11.45 10.21
C PRO A 196 -3.57 -10.36 9.96
N GLY A 197 -2.34 -10.57 10.47
CA GLY A 197 -1.23 -9.65 10.26
C GLY A 197 -0.69 -9.70 8.83
N ILE A 198 -0.58 -10.90 8.24
CA ILE A 198 -0.18 -11.08 6.83
C ILE A 198 -1.21 -10.45 5.87
N LEU A 199 -2.49 -10.54 6.17
CA LEU A 199 -3.53 -9.91 5.34
C LEU A 199 -3.48 -8.38 5.48
N THR A 200 -3.19 -7.88 6.69
CA THR A 200 -2.98 -6.44 6.93
C THR A 200 -1.78 -5.92 6.15
N SER A 201 -0.68 -6.68 6.05
CA SER A 201 0.49 -6.30 5.26
C SER A 201 0.17 -6.13 3.78
N VAL A 202 -0.60 -7.05 3.21
CA VAL A 202 -1.04 -7.01 1.81
C VAL A 202 -1.98 -5.82 1.59
N ILE A 203 -2.97 -5.60 2.47
CA ILE A 203 -3.90 -4.46 2.39
C ILE A 203 -3.15 -3.13 2.42
N LEU A 204 -2.19 -2.97 3.34
CA LEU A 204 -1.38 -1.75 3.44
C LEU A 204 -0.56 -1.51 2.18
N SER A 205 -0.03 -2.59 1.60
CA SER A 205 0.77 -2.52 0.37
C SER A 205 -0.07 -2.16 -0.86
N ILE A 206 -1.30 -2.68 -0.95
CA ILE A 206 -2.26 -2.29 -1.99
C ILE A 206 -2.56 -0.79 -1.90
N GLY A 207 -2.87 -0.29 -0.69
CA GLY A 207 -3.11 1.15 -0.48
C GLY A 207 -1.91 2.00 -0.90
N ARG A 208 -0.69 1.52 -0.62
CA ARG A 208 0.54 2.19 -1.06
C ARG A 208 0.65 2.22 -2.58
N VAL A 209 0.49 1.08 -3.26
CA VAL A 209 0.56 1.01 -4.74
C VAL A 209 -0.42 1.98 -5.41
N ILE A 210 -1.66 2.03 -4.94
CA ILE A 210 -2.68 2.92 -5.51
C ILE A 210 -2.25 4.39 -5.37
N GLY A 211 -1.62 4.76 -4.26
CA GLY A 211 -1.20 6.14 -3.97
C GLY A 211 0.11 6.58 -4.61
N GLU A 212 0.87 5.69 -5.27
CA GLU A 212 2.16 6.06 -5.88
C GLU A 212 1.97 6.69 -7.28
N SER A 213 2.62 7.84 -7.51
CA SER A 213 2.61 8.56 -8.78
C SER A 213 3.98 8.58 -9.46
N ALA A 214 5.01 9.01 -8.73
CA ALA A 214 6.37 9.19 -9.23
C ALA A 214 6.97 7.93 -9.89
N PRO A 215 7.02 6.77 -9.21
CA PRO A 215 7.57 5.57 -9.83
C PRO A 215 6.74 5.10 -11.01
N VAL A 216 5.42 5.26 -10.96
CA VAL A 216 4.48 4.81 -12.00
C VAL A 216 4.61 5.66 -13.27
N PHE A 217 4.61 6.99 -13.15
CA PHE A 217 4.78 7.88 -14.29
C PHE A 217 6.09 7.61 -15.05
N LEU A 218 7.18 7.38 -14.32
CA LEU A 218 8.50 7.10 -14.90
C LEU A 218 8.65 5.70 -15.51
N THR A 219 7.67 4.80 -15.34
CA THR A 219 7.84 3.38 -15.74
C THR A 219 6.65 2.82 -16.50
N ALA A 220 5.43 3.03 -16.03
CA ALA A 220 4.21 2.65 -16.74
C ALA A 220 3.83 3.67 -17.82
N GLY A 221 4.25 4.92 -17.66
CA GLY A 221 3.99 6.01 -18.60
C GLY A 221 2.68 6.77 -18.33
N MET A 222 2.19 7.49 -19.34
CA MET A 222 1.01 8.38 -19.23
C MET A 222 -0.07 8.11 -20.27
N VAL A 223 -0.01 6.97 -20.97
CA VAL A 223 -0.98 6.70 -22.02
C VAL A 223 -2.37 6.50 -21.42
N ALA A 224 -3.31 7.30 -21.88
CA ALA A 224 -4.66 7.41 -21.36
C ALA A 224 -5.65 6.48 -22.08
N ARG A 225 -5.23 5.24 -22.38
CA ARG A 225 -6.03 4.22 -23.06
C ARG A 225 -6.09 2.96 -22.22
N ILE A 226 -7.10 2.12 -22.46
CA ILE A 226 -7.17 0.80 -21.80
C ILE A 226 -5.98 -0.02 -22.31
N PRO A 227 -5.11 -0.53 -21.43
CA PRO A 227 -4.02 -1.39 -21.85
C PRO A 227 -4.56 -2.77 -22.29
N ASP A 228 -4.21 -3.21 -23.50
CA ASP A 228 -4.60 -4.53 -24.02
C ASP A 228 -3.78 -5.66 -23.38
N SER A 229 -2.55 -5.34 -22.95
CA SER A 229 -1.62 -6.27 -22.33
C SER A 229 -0.84 -5.61 -21.18
N LEU A 230 -0.15 -6.42 -20.38
CA LEU A 230 0.75 -5.90 -19.34
C LEU A 230 2.00 -5.20 -19.91
N LEU A 231 2.31 -5.42 -21.19
CA LEU A 231 3.42 -4.77 -21.88
C LEU A 231 3.02 -3.39 -22.46
N ASP A 232 1.74 -3.04 -22.43
CA ASP A 232 1.28 -1.74 -22.85
C ASP A 232 1.48 -0.68 -21.76
N SER A 233 1.74 0.55 -22.19
CA SER A 233 1.71 1.71 -21.30
C SER A 233 0.29 1.99 -20.81
N GLY A 234 0.17 2.39 -19.56
CA GLY A 234 -1.10 2.82 -18.98
C GLY A 234 -0.90 3.90 -17.93
N ARG A 235 -1.93 4.74 -17.76
CA ARG A 235 -1.96 5.85 -16.81
C ARG A 235 -2.85 5.48 -15.63
N THR A 236 -2.31 5.37 -14.42
CA THR A 236 -3.11 5.14 -13.22
C THR A 236 -3.91 6.38 -12.83
N LEU A 237 -4.94 6.23 -11.99
CA LEU A 237 -5.73 7.35 -11.44
C LEU A 237 -4.87 8.40 -10.73
N THR A 238 -3.82 7.99 -10.02
CA THR A 238 -2.94 8.90 -9.29
C THR A 238 -2.02 9.67 -10.23
N VAL A 239 -1.48 9.03 -11.26
CA VAL A 239 -0.76 9.72 -12.35
C VAL A 239 -1.73 10.60 -13.15
N HIS A 240 -3.01 10.23 -13.23
CA HIS A 240 -4.04 11.05 -13.83
C HIS A 240 -4.21 12.38 -13.11
N LEU A 241 -4.44 12.32 -11.81
CA LEU A 241 -4.51 13.50 -10.94
C LEU A 241 -3.26 14.35 -11.02
N TYR A 242 -2.08 13.74 -10.94
CA TYR A 242 -0.81 14.46 -11.04
C TYR A 242 -0.80 15.34 -12.30
N LYS A 243 -0.99 14.75 -13.48
CA LYS A 243 -0.98 15.49 -14.74
C LYS A 243 -2.10 16.55 -14.83
N LEU A 244 -3.32 16.26 -14.34
CA LEU A 244 -4.40 17.26 -14.29
C LEU A 244 -4.07 18.48 -13.40
N THR A 245 -3.30 18.27 -12.33
CA THR A 245 -2.96 19.34 -11.39
C THR A 245 -1.67 20.09 -11.72
N THR A 246 -0.79 19.51 -12.55
CA THR A 246 0.53 20.10 -12.86
C THR A 246 0.66 20.66 -14.27
N GLU A 247 -0.04 20.10 -15.25
CA GLU A 247 0.13 20.46 -16.66
C GLU A 247 -1.06 21.25 -17.22
N LEU A 248 -2.14 21.37 -16.46
CA LEU A 248 -3.48 21.69 -16.96
C LEU A 248 -4.09 22.76 -16.03
N PHE A 249 -4.34 23.95 -16.59
CA PHE A 249 -4.68 25.16 -15.83
C PHE A 249 -6.10 25.69 -16.14
N THR A 250 -6.92 24.94 -16.87
CA THR A 250 -8.29 25.33 -17.16
C THR A 250 -9.24 24.93 -16.04
N ILE A 251 -10.34 25.68 -15.89
CA ILE A 251 -11.39 25.39 -14.89
C ILE A 251 -11.97 23.98 -15.10
N GLU A 252 -12.08 23.55 -16.35
CA GLU A 252 -12.60 22.22 -16.70
C GLU A 252 -11.67 21.09 -16.24
N GLU A 253 -10.35 21.26 -16.39
CA GLU A 253 -9.36 20.28 -15.91
C GLU A 253 -9.34 20.18 -14.38
N TRP A 254 -9.54 21.30 -13.68
CA TRP A 254 -9.73 21.30 -12.23
C TRP A 254 -10.99 20.54 -11.81
N ASN A 255 -12.09 20.71 -12.52
CA ASN A 255 -13.33 19.96 -12.28
C ASN A 255 -13.11 18.45 -12.50
N GLN A 256 -12.39 18.06 -13.55
CA GLN A 256 -11.98 16.68 -13.80
C GLN A 256 -11.06 16.15 -12.70
N ALA A 257 -10.16 16.98 -12.15
CA ALA A 257 -9.27 16.59 -11.07
C ALA A 257 -10.07 16.29 -9.79
N TYR A 258 -11.02 17.14 -9.40
CA TYR A 258 -11.89 16.88 -8.26
C TYR A 258 -12.77 15.64 -8.47
N GLY A 259 -13.31 15.44 -9.68
CA GLY A 259 -14.06 14.23 -10.04
C GLY A 259 -13.20 12.97 -9.95
N THR A 260 -12.00 12.99 -10.52
CA THR A 260 -11.05 11.87 -10.45
C THR A 260 -10.63 11.57 -9.02
N ALA A 261 -10.38 12.59 -8.20
CA ALA A 261 -9.98 12.43 -6.80
C ALA A 261 -11.11 11.81 -5.98
N THR A 262 -12.35 12.21 -6.24
CA THR A 262 -13.55 11.61 -5.64
C THR A 262 -13.65 10.13 -5.99
N VAL A 263 -13.51 9.78 -7.28
CA VAL A 263 -13.55 8.38 -7.71
C VAL A 263 -12.38 7.59 -7.14
N LEU A 264 -11.17 8.15 -7.08
CA LEU A 264 -10.01 7.51 -6.48
C LEU A 264 -10.24 7.17 -5.00
N ILE A 265 -10.81 8.09 -4.21
CA ILE A 265 -11.17 7.82 -2.81
C ILE A 265 -12.14 6.64 -2.72
N VAL A 266 -13.19 6.64 -3.54
CA VAL A 266 -14.19 5.56 -3.58
C VAL A 266 -13.55 4.24 -3.99
N VAL A 267 -12.72 4.23 -5.03
CA VAL A 267 -12.01 3.03 -5.52
C VAL A 267 -11.07 2.48 -4.45
N VAL A 268 -10.30 3.34 -3.76
CA VAL A 268 -9.42 2.91 -2.66
C VAL A 268 -10.24 2.27 -1.53
N LEU A 269 -11.36 2.89 -1.14
CA LEU A 269 -12.24 2.35 -0.10
C LEU A 269 -12.85 1.00 -0.51
N LEU A 270 -13.30 0.87 -1.76
CA LEU A 270 -13.86 -0.36 -2.30
C LEU A 270 -12.81 -1.47 -2.34
N ILE A 271 -11.62 -1.21 -2.87
CA ILE A 271 -10.53 -2.19 -2.94
C ILE A 271 -10.14 -2.63 -1.52
N ASN A 272 -9.99 -1.70 -0.58
CA ASN A 272 -9.66 -2.03 0.81
C ASN A 272 -10.78 -2.83 1.48
N MET A 273 -12.04 -2.50 1.23
CA MET A 273 -13.20 -3.22 1.77
C MET A 273 -13.28 -4.64 1.21
N ILE A 274 -13.17 -4.80 -0.12
CA ILE A 274 -13.15 -6.11 -0.78
C ILE A 274 -12.00 -6.96 -0.25
N THR A 275 -10.79 -6.38 -0.17
CA THR A 275 -9.61 -7.09 0.34
C THR A 275 -9.81 -7.51 1.79
N LYS A 276 -10.40 -6.65 2.63
CA LYS A 276 -10.73 -6.97 4.03
C LYS A 276 -11.81 -8.07 4.15
N LEU A 277 -12.82 -8.06 3.29
CA LEU A 277 -13.86 -9.09 3.26
C LEU A 277 -13.31 -10.45 2.84
N ILE A 278 -12.46 -10.47 1.81
CA ILE A 278 -11.72 -11.66 1.38
C ILE A 278 -10.82 -12.16 2.52
N ALA A 279 -10.07 -11.25 3.14
CA ALA A 279 -9.21 -11.54 4.28
C ALA A 279 -9.97 -12.18 5.45
N LYS A 280 -11.19 -11.71 5.75
CA LYS A 280 -12.03 -12.28 6.81
C LYS A 280 -12.36 -13.77 6.59
N ARG A 281 -12.50 -14.23 5.34
CA ARG A 281 -12.75 -15.65 5.04
C ARG A 281 -11.54 -16.54 5.34
N PHE A 282 -10.33 -16.01 5.21
CA PHE A 282 -9.09 -16.71 5.54
C PHE A 282 -8.72 -16.63 7.02
N ASN A 283 -9.43 -15.80 7.79
CA ASN A 283 -9.25 -15.69 9.22
C ASN A 283 -10.01 -16.81 9.93
N THR A 284 -9.47 -18.03 9.85
CA THR A 284 -9.97 -19.22 10.57
C THR A 284 -9.61 -19.24 12.06
N ALA A 285 -8.99 -18.18 12.59
CA ALA A 285 -8.71 -18.06 14.01
C ALA A 285 -9.97 -17.58 14.75
N THR A 286 -10.91 -18.49 14.99
CA THR A 286 -11.85 -18.38 16.11
C THR A 286 -11.08 -18.76 17.37
N TYR A 287 -10.61 -17.77 18.10
CA TYR A 287 -10.38 -17.88 19.54
C TYR A 287 -11.54 -17.19 20.25
#